data_AF-A0A124DXR6-F1
#
_entry.id   AF-A0A124DXR6-F1
#
_cell.length_a   1.000
_cell.length_b   1.000
_cell.length_c   1.000
_cell.angle_alpha   90.00
_cell.angle_beta   90.00
_cell.angle_gamma   90.00
#
_symmetry.space_group_name_H-M   'P 1'
#
loop_
_entity.id
_entity.type
_entity.pdbx_description
1 polymer ?
#
loop_
_entity_poly.entity_id
_entity_poly.type
_entity_poly.pdbx_seq_one_letter_code
_entity_poly.pdbx_strand_id
1 'polypeptide(L)'
;MDSDILINQFLKLFPEFHDCYIEHLNLNQEFLGHVFFGDEVATYVEGLLRENDDTELIEKFFNFFEWMATQASLYIVQVLSTTILYDLGGHTDILQKAQSYMKPHTQRLSQEIEDLHSGKYFS
;
A
#
# COMPACT_ATOMS: atom_id res chain seq x y z
N MET A 1 -7.46 -3.43 -17.85
CA MET A 1 -8.00 -4.07 -16.64
C MET A 1 -7.70 -3.19 -15.43
N ASP A 2 -8.36 -3.38 -14.29
CA ASP A 2 -8.15 -2.55 -13.09
C ASP A 2 -6.70 -2.60 -12.58
N SER A 3 -6.03 -3.73 -12.76
CA SER A 3 -4.59 -3.91 -12.51
C SER A 3 -3.72 -2.99 -13.36
N ASP A 4 -4.04 -2.81 -14.65
CA ASP A 4 -3.31 -1.91 -15.54
C ASP A 4 -3.46 -0.45 -15.11
N ILE A 5 -4.65 -0.05 -14.65
CA ILE A 5 -4.90 1.31 -14.15
C ILE A 5 -4.01 1.56 -12.93
N LEU A 6 -3.99 0.60 -12.00
CA LEU A 6 -3.21 0.69 -10.78
C LEU A 6 -1.71 0.81 -11.06
N ILE A 7 -1.14 -0.12 -11.84
CA ILE A 7 0.31 -0.15 -12.07
C ILE A 7 0.78 1.03 -12.92
N ASN A 8 0.00 1.45 -13.92
CA ASN A 8 0.35 2.62 -14.73
C ASN A 8 0.33 3.91 -13.90
N GLN A 9 -0.67 4.07 -13.03
CA GLN A 9 -0.73 5.23 -12.13
C GLN A 9 0.43 5.20 -11.13
N PHE A 10 0.77 4.02 -10.60
CA PHE A 10 1.90 3.85 -9.69
C PHE A 10 3.23 4.21 -10.36
N LEU A 11 3.57 3.58 -11.48
CA LEU A 11 4.85 3.79 -12.19
C LEU A 11 5.00 5.21 -12.75
N LYS A 12 3.90 5.92 -13.00
CA LYS A 12 3.94 7.35 -13.34
C LYS A 12 4.41 8.21 -12.16
N LEU A 13 4.02 7.85 -10.94
CA LEU A 13 4.39 8.58 -9.73
C LEU A 13 5.75 8.12 -9.19
N PHE A 14 6.06 6.83 -9.30
CA PHE A 14 7.26 6.20 -8.77
C PHE A 14 8.02 5.49 -9.89
N PRO A 15 8.59 6.24 -10.86
CA PRO A 15 9.29 5.66 -12.00
C PRO A 15 10.49 4.78 -11.58
N GLU A 16 11.05 5.00 -10.39
CA GLU A 16 12.11 4.20 -9.79
C GLU A 16 11.75 2.71 -9.59
N PHE A 17 10.46 2.35 -9.57
CA PHE A 17 10.02 0.95 -9.48
C PHE A 17 9.88 0.25 -10.84
N HIS A 18 10.27 0.88 -11.96
CA HIS A 18 10.17 0.26 -13.29
C HIS A 18 10.98 -1.03 -13.39
N ASP A 19 12.20 -1.06 -12.84
CA ASP A 19 13.05 -2.23 -12.92
C ASP A 19 12.45 -3.40 -12.12
N CYS A 20 11.96 -3.13 -10.91
CA CYS A 20 11.20 -4.11 -10.10
C CYS A 20 9.97 -4.63 -10.86
N TYR A 21 9.24 -3.75 -11.56
CA TYR A 21 8.08 -4.15 -12.35
C TYR A 21 8.45 -5.06 -13.53
N ILE A 22 9.54 -4.76 -14.24
CA ILE A 22 10.03 -5.60 -15.34
C ILE A 22 10.49 -6.96 -14.80
N GLU A 23 11.21 -6.98 -13.68
CA GLU A 23 11.63 -8.22 -13.01
C GLU A 23 10.42 -9.06 -12.58
N HIS A 24 9.42 -8.43 -11.96
CA HIS A 24 8.16 -9.07 -11.58
C HIS A 24 7.50 -9.76 -12.78
N LEU A 25 7.39 -9.07 -13.92
CA LEU A 25 6.81 -9.65 -15.14
C LEU A 25 7.65 -10.82 -15.69
N ASN A 26 8.98 -10.70 -15.66
CA ASN A 26 9.86 -11.76 -16.15
C ASN A 26 9.74 -13.04 -15.29
N LEU A 27 9.65 -12.89 -13.97
CA LEU A 27 9.53 -14.02 -13.05
C LEU A 27 8.15 -14.67 -13.09
N ASN A 28 7.10 -13.86 -13.14
CA ASN A 28 5.73 -14.35 -12.98
C ASN A 28 4.98 -14.56 -14.31
N GLN A 29 5.54 -14.08 -15.43
CA GLN A 29 4.93 -14.08 -16.78
C GLN A 29 3.63 -13.25 -16.90
N GLU A 30 3.14 -12.70 -15.80
CA GLU A 30 2.00 -11.78 -15.73
C GLU A 30 2.15 -10.81 -14.54
N PHE A 31 1.35 -9.75 -14.52
CA PHE A 31 1.34 -8.82 -13.39
C PHE A 31 0.43 -9.32 -12.27
N LEU A 32 1.02 -9.56 -11.10
CA LEU A 32 0.34 -10.02 -9.90
C LEU A 32 0.35 -8.88 -8.88
N GLY A 33 -0.69 -8.04 -8.89
CA GLY A 33 -0.67 -6.78 -8.13
C GLY A 33 -0.49 -6.96 -6.62
N HIS A 34 -1.18 -7.90 -5.99
CA HIS A 34 -0.98 -8.16 -4.56
C HIS A 34 0.45 -8.60 -4.23
N VAL A 35 1.11 -9.36 -5.11
CA VAL A 35 2.49 -9.80 -4.91
C VAL A 35 3.43 -8.61 -5.07
N PHE A 36 3.33 -7.87 -6.19
CA PHE A 36 4.18 -6.71 -6.46
C PHE A 36 4.04 -5.62 -5.38
N PHE A 37 2.81 -5.27 -4.99
CA PHE A 37 2.58 -4.23 -3.99
C PHE A 37 2.92 -4.68 -2.57
N GLY A 38 2.92 -5.98 -2.27
CA GLY A 38 3.43 -6.52 -1.00
C GLY A 38 4.95 -6.53 -0.97
N ASP A 39 5.55 -7.27 -1.90
CA ASP A 39 6.99 -7.54 -1.91
C ASP A 39 7.82 -6.28 -2.14
N GLU A 40 7.41 -5.43 -3.09
CA GLU A 40 8.18 -4.24 -3.46
C GLU A 40 7.71 -3.00 -2.68
N VAL A 41 6.40 -2.70 -2.71
CA VAL A 41 5.91 -1.39 -2.26
C VAL A 41 5.70 -1.34 -0.75
N ALA A 42 5.03 -2.32 -0.15
CA ALA A 42 4.79 -2.35 1.29
C ALA A 42 6.12 -2.48 2.06
N THR A 43 7.00 -3.39 1.63
CA THR A 43 8.36 -3.55 2.18
C THR A 43 9.16 -2.24 2.12
N TYR A 44 9.13 -1.53 1.00
CA TYR A 44 9.85 -0.27 0.84
C TYR A 44 9.31 0.82 1.78
N VAL A 45 7.98 0.99 1.85
CA VAL A 45 7.36 1.98 2.72
C VAL A 45 7.58 1.66 4.20
N GLU A 46 7.55 0.39 4.58
CA GLU A 46 7.89 -0.05 5.93
C GLU A 46 9.34 0.36 6.27
N GLY A 47 10.29 0.13 5.38
CA GLY A 47 11.68 0.58 5.53
C GLY A 47 11.80 2.09 5.77
N LEU A 48 11.13 2.89 4.94
CA LEU A 48 11.09 4.35 5.10
C LEU A 48 10.53 4.76 6.47
N LEU A 49 9.44 4.13 6.92
CA LEU A 49 8.83 4.42 8.22
C LEU A 49 9.73 4.00 9.38
N ARG A 50 10.46 2.88 9.25
CA ARG A 50 11.42 2.42 10.27
C ARG A 50 12.53 3.44 10.48
N GLU A 51 13.14 3.88 9.39
CA GLU A 51 14.31 4.75 9.38
C GLU A 51 13.96 6.23 9.55
N ASN A 52 12.70 6.61 9.26
CA ASN A 52 12.20 7.99 9.26
C ASN A 52 13.04 8.91 8.36
N ASP A 53 13.47 8.37 7.22
CA ASP A 53 14.58 8.89 6.41
C ASP A 53 14.12 10.01 5.45
N ASP A 54 12.99 9.79 4.75
CA ASP A 54 12.47 10.73 3.76
C ASP A 54 10.97 10.99 3.94
N THR A 55 10.63 12.02 4.71
CA THR A 55 9.24 12.40 4.98
C THR A 55 8.48 12.83 3.73
N GLU A 56 9.14 13.44 2.74
CA GLU A 56 8.49 13.86 1.50
C GLU A 56 8.08 12.65 0.66
N LEU A 57 8.96 11.65 0.57
CA LEU A 57 8.68 10.41 -0.12
C LEU A 57 7.59 9.60 0.59
N ILE A 58 7.62 9.52 1.93
CA ILE A 58 6.55 8.88 2.72
C ILE A 58 5.22 9.56 2.42
N GLU A 59 5.14 10.89 2.49
CA GLU A 59 3.92 11.63 2.16
C GLU A 59 3.43 11.34 0.74
N LYS A 60 4.33 11.23 -0.23
CA LYS A 60 4.00 10.88 -1.61
C LYS A 60 3.36 9.48 -1.72
N PHE A 61 3.86 8.47 -1.00
CA PHE A 61 3.21 7.15 -0.93
C PHE A 61 1.83 7.23 -0.30
N PHE A 62 1.67 7.92 0.83
CA PHE A 62 0.37 8.03 1.48
C PHE A 62 -0.65 8.84 0.65
N ASN A 63 -0.21 9.79 -0.18
CA ASN A 63 -1.07 10.44 -1.16
C ASN A 63 -1.53 9.48 -2.26
N PHE A 64 -0.67 8.56 -2.70
CA PHE A 64 -1.05 7.49 -3.62
C PHE A 64 -2.01 6.48 -2.97
N PHE A 65 -1.78 6.11 -1.71
CA PHE A 65 -2.69 5.24 -0.95
C PHE A 65 -4.06 5.89 -0.74
N GLU A 66 -4.12 7.20 -0.50
CA GLU A 66 -5.40 7.91 -0.46
C GLU A 66 -6.12 7.89 -1.81
N TRP A 67 -5.38 8.05 -2.91
CA TRP A 67 -5.95 7.87 -4.23
C TRP A 67 -6.51 6.44 -4.41
N MET A 68 -5.80 5.40 -3.99
CA MET A 68 -6.29 4.01 -4.03
C MET A 68 -7.57 3.85 -3.20
N ALA A 69 -7.62 4.42 -1.99
CA ALA A 69 -8.75 4.34 -1.07
C ALA A 69 -10.02 5.04 -1.59
N THR A 70 -9.89 5.94 -2.57
CA THR A 70 -11.01 6.67 -3.18
C THR A 70 -11.49 6.03 -4.49
N GLN A 71 -10.85 4.97 -4.97
CA GLN A 71 -11.26 4.32 -6.20
C GLN A 71 -12.56 3.52 -6.03
N ALA A 72 -13.40 3.53 -7.07
CA ALA A 72 -14.58 2.67 -7.14
C ALA A 72 -14.24 1.21 -7.48
N SER A 73 -13.03 0.95 -7.99
CA SER A 73 -12.55 -0.41 -8.28
C SER A 73 -12.29 -1.17 -6.99
N LEU A 74 -13.05 -2.24 -6.78
CA LEU A 74 -12.87 -3.14 -5.64
C LEU A 74 -11.45 -3.74 -5.61
N TYR A 75 -10.91 -4.09 -6.77
CA TYR A 75 -9.56 -4.66 -6.86
C TYR A 75 -8.50 -3.69 -6.33
N ILE A 76 -8.55 -2.41 -6.73
CA ILE A 76 -7.58 -1.40 -6.27
C ILE A 76 -7.68 -1.22 -4.75
N VAL A 77 -8.91 -1.11 -4.24
CA VAL A 77 -9.14 -0.98 -2.80
C VAL A 77 -8.69 -2.23 -2.04
N GLN A 78 -8.86 -3.42 -2.61
CA GLN A 78 -8.36 -4.68 -2.04
C GLN A 78 -6.84 -4.73 -1.99
N VAL A 79 -6.12 -4.36 -3.06
CA VAL A 79 -4.64 -4.29 -3.02
C VAL A 79 -4.16 -3.35 -1.93
N LEU A 80 -4.83 -2.21 -1.72
CA LEU A 80 -4.51 -1.33 -0.60
C LEU A 80 -4.79 -2.00 0.75
N SER A 81 -5.99 -2.55 0.94
CA SER A 81 -6.46 -2.97 2.26
C SER A 81 -5.91 -4.31 2.72
N THR A 82 -5.86 -5.31 1.85
CA THR A 82 -5.46 -6.68 2.21
C THR A 82 -3.99 -6.97 1.99
N THR A 83 -3.23 -5.99 1.52
CA THR A 83 -1.78 -6.12 1.31
C THR A 83 -1.06 -4.98 2.00
N ILE A 84 -1.10 -3.77 1.45
CA ILE A 84 -0.28 -2.67 1.96
C ILE A 84 -0.64 -2.30 3.41
N LEU A 85 -1.91 -1.98 3.68
CA LEU A 85 -2.35 -1.58 5.02
C LEU A 85 -2.31 -2.74 6.02
N TYR A 86 -2.58 -3.95 5.54
CA TYR A 86 -2.45 -5.18 6.34
C TYR A 86 -1.01 -5.35 6.85
N ASP A 87 -0.03 -5.25 5.96
CA ASP A 87 1.38 -5.43 6.30
C ASP A 87 1.87 -4.32 7.24
N LEU A 88 1.54 -3.05 6.95
CA LEU A 88 1.89 -1.92 7.83
C LEU A 88 1.22 -2.01 9.22
N GLY A 89 0.02 -2.59 9.30
CA GLY A 89 -0.72 -2.84 10.55
C GLY A 89 -0.12 -3.96 11.40
N GLY A 90 0.64 -4.88 10.80
CA GLY A 90 1.28 -6.01 11.49
C GLY A 90 2.29 -5.62 12.57
N HIS A 91 2.76 -4.37 12.59
CA HIS A 91 3.73 -3.84 13.54
C HIS A 91 3.22 -2.55 14.19
N THR A 92 2.96 -2.59 15.51
CA THR A 92 2.35 -1.44 16.23
C THR A 92 3.16 -0.14 16.12
N ASP A 93 4.48 -0.23 16.11
CA ASP A 93 5.39 0.93 15.96
C ASP A 93 5.31 1.53 14.55
N ILE A 94 5.20 0.69 13.53
CA ILE A 94 5.05 1.11 12.13
C ILE A 94 3.68 1.72 11.89
N LEU A 95 2.63 1.05 12.36
CA LEU A 95 1.26 1.54 12.26
C LEU A 95 1.12 2.93 12.87
N GLN A 96 1.68 3.16 14.06
CA GLN A 96 1.64 4.48 14.72
C GLN A 96 2.30 5.57 13.88
N LYS A 97 3.44 5.27 13.24
CA LYS A 97 4.10 6.22 12.34
C LYS A 97 3.28 6.45 11.06
N ALA A 98 2.82 5.36 10.43
CA ALA A 98 2.00 5.37 9.23
C ALA A 98 0.74 6.23 9.40
N GLN A 99 0.06 6.12 10.54
CA GLN A 99 -1.15 6.89 10.87
C GLN A 99 -0.95 8.41 10.79
N SER A 100 0.27 8.91 11.00
CA SER A 100 0.57 10.34 10.91
C SER A 100 0.54 10.87 9.47
N TYR A 101 0.69 9.99 8.48
CA TYR A 101 0.71 10.32 7.06
C TYR A 101 -0.60 9.97 6.35
N MET A 102 -1.41 9.08 6.94
CA MET A 102 -2.71 8.68 6.41
C MET A 102 -3.65 9.88 6.24
N LYS A 103 -4.35 9.88 5.11
CA LYS A 103 -5.42 10.82 4.78
C LYS A 103 -6.79 10.17 5.12
N PRO A 104 -7.91 10.91 5.07
CA PRO A 104 -9.17 10.46 5.66
C PRO A 104 -9.69 9.08 5.19
N HIS A 105 -9.56 8.72 3.91
CA HIS A 105 -10.05 7.43 3.41
C HIS A 105 -9.10 6.29 3.77
N THR A 106 -7.80 6.52 3.64
CA THR A 106 -6.76 5.56 4.04
C THR A 106 -6.81 5.27 5.54
N GLN A 107 -7.01 6.30 6.37
CA GLN A 107 -7.15 6.15 7.81
C GLN A 107 -8.39 5.33 8.18
N ARG A 108 -9.52 5.56 7.49
CA ARG A 108 -10.73 4.78 7.70
C ARG A 108 -10.52 3.31 7.35
N LEU A 109 -9.95 3.02 6.18
CA LEU A 109 -9.66 1.64 5.76
C LEU A 109 -8.68 0.96 6.71
N SER A 110 -7.63 1.65 7.14
CA SER A 110 -6.67 1.11 8.12
C SER A 110 -7.39 0.74 9.43
N GLN A 111 -8.25 1.61 9.96
CA GLN A 111 -8.99 1.32 11.18
C GLN A 111 -9.94 0.12 11.03
N GLU A 112 -10.61 -0.02 9.88
CA GLU A 112 -11.48 -1.15 9.59
C GLU A 112 -10.70 -2.48 9.60
N ILE A 113 -9.49 -2.49 9.04
CA ILE A 113 -8.59 -3.65 9.03
C ILE A 113 -8.15 -4.00 10.46
N GLU A 114 -7.76 -3.01 11.27
CA GLU A 114 -7.35 -3.23 12.67
C GLU A 114 -8.51 -3.70 13.55
N ASP A 115 -9.72 -3.18 13.34
CA ASP A 115 -10.94 -3.61 14.04
C ASP A 115 -11.29 -5.07 13.69
N LEU A 116 -11.07 -5.49 12.43
CA LEU A 116 -11.22 -6.88 12.00
C LEU A 116 -10.16 -7.79 12.63
N HIS A 117 -8.89 -7.36 12.65
CA HIS A 117 -7.78 -8.12 13.25
C HIS A 117 -7.92 -8.33 14.75
N SER A 118 -8.31 -7.27 15.47
CA SER A 118 -8.51 -7.31 16.92
C SER A 118 -9.76 -8.09 17.33
N GLY A 119 -10.59 -8.51 16.37
CA GLY A 119 -11.83 -9.24 16.63
C GLY A 119 -12.92 -8.38 17.27
N LYS A 120 -12.84 -7.06 17.18
CA LYS A 120 -13.77 -6.09 17.79
C LYS A 120 -15.24 -6.31 17.40
N TYR A 121 -15.48 -6.86 16.22
CA TYR A 121 -16.83 -7.17 15.74
C TYR A 121 -17.36 -8.54 16.17
N PHE A 122 -16.53 -9.32 16.88
CA PHE A 122 -16.84 -10.66 17.38
C PHE A 122 -16.84 -10.73 18.92
N SER A 123 -16.65 -9.59 19.60
CA SER A 123 -16.73 -9.41 21.06
C SER A 123 -18.06 -8.80 21.49
#